data_AF-A0A8T3CF66-F1
#
_entry.id   AF-A0A8T3CF66-F1
#
_cell.length_a   1.000
_cell.length_b   1.000
_cell.length_c   1.000
_cell.angle_alpha   90.00
_cell.angle_beta   90.00
_cell.angle_gamma   90.00
#
_symmetry.space_group_name_H-M   'P 1'
#
loop_
_entity.id
_entity.type
_entity.pdbx_description
1 polymer ?
#
loop_
_entity_poly.entity_id
_entity_poly.type
_entity_poly.pdbx_seq_one_letter_code
_entity_poly.pdbx_strand_id
1 'polypeptide(L)'
;MKCPSGCRLQGDIDATEQSILKRFGQICDRAKDAEHQAKNTMLMTKLLYFGNRKIIVKNYVAEGKHLVLMDELQKNLTSVRKRAIELSTKLKAQYNRLQQQIATMYQIEVDIDIKIRACQGSCKIAEVYSIDKESYRSLEKAMHRFQEIFEKKARAVNDVGALKMKPELYGPLVSLRAYVM
;
A
#
# COMPACT_ATOMS: atom_id res chain seq x y z
N MET A 1 -87.46 47.87 -8.07
CA MET A 1 -86.01 47.54 -8.00
C MET A 1 -85.22 48.73 -8.53
N LYS A 2 -84.09 49.09 -7.91
CA LYS A 2 -83.20 50.18 -8.38
C LYS A 2 -81.95 49.56 -9.01
N CYS A 3 -81.62 49.97 -10.24
CA CYS A 3 -80.42 49.53 -10.95
C CYS A 3 -79.43 50.70 -11.13
N PRO A 4 -78.11 50.42 -11.16
CA PRO A 4 -77.09 51.43 -11.42
C PRO A 4 -77.15 51.95 -12.87
N SER A 5 -76.53 53.11 -13.11
CA SER A 5 -76.45 53.70 -14.45
C SER A 5 -75.50 52.91 -15.36
N GLY A 6 -75.81 52.88 -16.66
CA GLY A 6 -74.99 52.16 -17.66
C GLY A 6 -73.54 52.65 -17.72
N CYS A 7 -73.29 53.94 -17.51
CA CYS A 7 -71.93 54.49 -17.48
C CYS A 7 -71.11 53.95 -16.30
N ARG A 8 -71.74 53.75 -15.14
CA ARG A 8 -71.07 53.20 -13.95
C ARG A 8 -70.76 51.72 -14.14
N LEU A 9 -71.70 50.96 -14.71
CA LEU A 9 -71.45 49.56 -15.07
C LEU A 9 -70.32 49.42 -16.09
N GLN A 10 -70.30 50.25 -17.13
CA GLN A 10 -69.23 50.21 -18.13
C GLN A 10 -67.86 50.54 -17.52
N GLY A 11 -67.77 51.56 -16.67
CA GLY A 11 -66.53 51.91 -15.98
C GLY A 11 -66.01 50.79 -15.07
N ASP A 12 -66.91 50.12 -14.33
CA ASP A 12 -66.55 48.98 -13.47
C ASP A 12 -66.10 47.76 -14.30
N ILE A 13 -66.73 47.51 -15.45
CA ILE A 13 -66.34 46.45 -16.40
C ILE A 13 -64.95 46.73 -16.98
N ASP A 14 -64.73 47.93 -17.51
CA ASP A 14 -63.47 48.32 -18.15
C ASP A 14 -62.30 48.30 -17.14
N ALA A 15 -62.52 48.79 -15.92
CA ALA A 15 -61.52 48.77 -14.86
C ALA A 15 -61.17 47.33 -14.42
N THR A 16 -62.19 46.46 -14.34
CA THR A 16 -61.98 45.04 -14.00
C THR A 16 -61.24 44.32 -15.12
N GLU A 17 -61.61 44.56 -16.38
CA GLU A 17 -60.93 44.00 -17.55
C GLU A 17 -59.45 44.42 -17.58
N GLN A 18 -59.15 45.70 -17.42
CA GLN A 18 -57.77 46.19 -17.37
C GLN A 18 -56.96 45.57 -16.22
N SER A 19 -57.57 45.42 -15.05
CA SER A 19 -56.93 44.77 -13.88
C SER A 19 -56.64 43.29 -14.14
N ILE A 20 -57.59 42.58 -14.77
CA ILE A 20 -57.43 41.18 -15.15
C ILE A 20 -56.32 41.04 -16.20
N LEU A 21 -56.33 41.85 -17.26
CA LEU A 21 -55.30 41.83 -18.31
C LEU A 21 -53.91 42.11 -17.73
N LYS A 22 -53.79 43.06 -16.81
CA LYS A 22 -52.53 43.35 -16.11
C LYS A 22 -52.04 42.15 -15.28
N ARG A 23 -52.94 41.49 -14.55
CA ARG A 23 -52.61 40.27 -13.80
C ARG A 23 -52.20 39.11 -14.70
N PHE A 24 -52.88 38.91 -15.81
CA PHE A 24 -52.50 37.90 -16.80
C PHE A 24 -51.11 38.17 -17.37
N GLY A 25 -50.79 39.43 -17.71
CA GLY A 25 -49.44 39.83 -18.13
C GLY A 25 -48.38 39.44 -17.09
N GLN A 26 -48.61 39.78 -15.82
CA GLN A 26 -47.69 39.42 -14.72
C GLN A 26 -47.52 37.91 -14.54
N ILE A 27 -48.59 37.12 -14.72
CA ILE A 27 -48.53 35.66 -14.65
C ILE A 27 -47.70 35.12 -15.81
N CYS A 28 -47.93 35.63 -17.04
CA CYS A 28 -47.17 35.24 -18.22
C CYS A 28 -45.68 35.56 -18.08
N ASP A 29 -45.34 36.74 -17.55
CA ASP A 29 -43.94 37.14 -17.33
C ASP A 29 -43.26 36.21 -16.31
N ARG A 30 -43.92 35.94 -15.16
CA ARG A 30 -43.40 34.99 -14.17
C ARG A 30 -43.24 33.57 -14.71
N ALA A 31 -44.16 33.13 -15.56
CA ALA A 31 -44.06 31.81 -16.18
C ALA A 31 -42.85 31.71 -17.11
N LYS A 32 -42.59 32.75 -17.91
CA LYS A 32 -41.38 32.83 -18.77
C LYS A 32 -40.10 32.88 -17.94
N ASP A 33 -40.08 33.67 -16.87
CA ASP A 33 -38.93 33.76 -15.97
C ASP A 33 -38.64 32.41 -15.29
N ALA A 34 -39.68 31.73 -14.82
CA ALA A 34 -39.54 30.40 -14.21
C ALA A 34 -39.03 29.37 -15.21
N GLU A 35 -39.50 29.39 -16.46
CA GLU A 35 -39.00 28.52 -17.53
C GLU A 35 -37.51 28.77 -17.81
N HIS A 36 -37.11 30.04 -17.90
CA HIS A 36 -35.72 30.43 -18.10
C HIS A 36 -34.82 29.97 -16.94
N GLN A 37 -35.26 30.19 -15.70
CA GLN A 37 -34.55 29.74 -14.50
C GLN A 37 -34.42 28.22 -14.43
N ALA A 38 -35.47 27.48 -14.78
CA ALA A 38 -35.44 26.02 -14.85
C ALA A 38 -34.42 25.53 -15.89
N LYS A 39 -34.41 26.13 -17.09
CA LYS A 39 -33.41 25.82 -18.13
C LYS A 39 -31.99 26.08 -17.65
N ASN A 40 -31.73 27.24 -17.03
CA ASN A 40 -30.41 27.57 -16.51
C ASN A 40 -29.97 26.60 -15.38
N THR A 41 -30.88 26.28 -14.47
CA THR A 41 -30.62 25.32 -13.37
C THR A 41 -30.30 23.94 -13.92
N MET A 42 -31.02 23.49 -14.95
CA MET A 42 -30.74 22.22 -15.63
C MET A 42 -29.35 22.20 -16.28
N LEU A 43 -28.95 23.29 -16.94
CA LEU A 43 -27.62 23.42 -17.52
C LEU A 43 -26.52 23.38 -16.45
N MET A 44 -26.69 24.10 -15.35
CA MET A 44 -25.72 24.09 -14.24
C MET A 44 -25.63 22.71 -13.58
N THR A 45 -26.77 22.06 -13.37
CA THR A 45 -26.83 20.69 -12.83
C THR A 45 -26.11 19.72 -13.74
N LYS A 46 -26.30 19.85 -15.06
CA LYS A 46 -25.62 19.04 -16.08
C LYS A 46 -24.10 19.23 -16.01
N LEU A 47 -23.64 20.48 -15.95
CA LEU A 47 -22.20 20.79 -15.83
C LEU A 47 -21.59 20.21 -14.55
N LEU A 48 -22.26 20.41 -13.41
CA LEU A 48 -21.82 19.85 -12.12
C LEU A 48 -21.77 18.32 -12.15
N TYR A 49 -22.81 17.68 -12.69
CA TYR A 49 -22.86 16.23 -12.84
C TYR A 49 -21.70 15.70 -13.67
N PHE A 50 -21.44 16.28 -14.84
CA PHE A 50 -20.34 15.84 -15.71
C PHE A 50 -18.96 16.12 -15.10
N GLY A 51 -18.79 17.27 -14.44
CA GLY A 51 -17.57 17.59 -13.71
C GLY A 51 -17.27 16.57 -12.61
N ASN A 52 -18.26 16.34 -11.74
CA ASN A 52 -18.14 15.36 -10.65
C ASN A 52 -17.94 13.94 -11.16
N ARG A 53 -18.68 13.52 -12.19
CA ARG A 53 -18.51 12.19 -12.80
C ARG A 53 -17.09 11.96 -13.30
N LYS A 54 -16.48 12.96 -13.97
CA LYS A 54 -15.10 12.86 -14.46
C LYS A 54 -14.11 12.69 -13.31
N ILE A 55 -14.28 13.45 -12.23
CA ILE A 55 -13.41 13.37 -11.04
C ILE A 55 -13.56 12.02 -10.35
N ILE A 56 -14.80 11.56 -10.13
CA ILE A 56 -15.08 10.27 -9.47
C ILE A 56 -14.46 9.12 -10.25
N VAL A 57 -14.65 9.06 -11.58
CA VAL A 57 -14.07 7.99 -12.41
C VAL A 57 -12.54 8.06 -12.40
N LYS A 58 -11.95 9.27 -12.48
CA LYS A 58 -10.51 9.43 -12.42
C LYS A 58 -9.94 8.92 -11.09
N ASN A 59 -10.58 9.27 -9.98
CA ASN A 59 -10.16 8.85 -8.65
C ASN A 59 -10.30 7.34 -8.48
N TYR A 60 -11.43 6.76 -8.90
CA TYR A 60 -11.65 5.31 -8.85
C TYR A 60 -10.59 4.52 -9.62
N VAL A 61 -10.24 4.96 -10.83
CA VAL A 61 -9.19 4.32 -11.63
C VAL A 61 -7.82 4.47 -10.97
N ALA A 62 -7.52 5.64 -10.39
CA ALA A 62 -6.26 5.87 -9.69
C ALA A 62 -6.15 4.99 -8.44
N GLU A 63 -7.19 4.95 -7.61
CA GLU A 63 -7.29 4.10 -6.44
C GLU A 63 -7.12 2.62 -6.82
N GLY A 64 -7.84 2.14 -7.84
CA GLY A 64 -7.70 0.78 -8.35
C GLY A 64 -6.26 0.43 -8.75
N LYS A 65 -5.54 1.35 -9.42
CA LYS A 65 -4.11 1.18 -9.74
C LYS A 65 -3.24 1.11 -8.48
N HIS A 66 -3.52 1.96 -7.48
CA HIS A 66 -2.83 1.89 -6.20
C HIS A 66 -3.06 0.54 -5.52
N LEU A 67 -4.28 0.00 -5.52
CA LEU A 67 -4.58 -1.32 -4.92
C LEU A 67 -3.73 -2.44 -5.52
N VAL A 68 -3.64 -2.48 -6.85
CA VAL A 68 -2.83 -3.47 -7.56
C VAL A 68 -1.36 -3.34 -7.19
N LEU A 69 -0.83 -2.11 -7.15
CA LEU A 69 0.56 -1.86 -6.75
C LEU A 69 0.83 -2.27 -5.30
N MET A 70 -0.09 -2.01 -4.38
CA MET A 70 0.05 -2.40 -2.98
C MET A 70 0.02 -3.93 -2.81
N ASP A 71 -0.86 -4.63 -3.52
CA ASP A 71 -0.91 -6.10 -3.51
C ASP A 71 0.38 -6.72 -4.08
N GLU A 72 0.88 -6.18 -5.20
CA GLU A 72 2.15 -6.63 -5.78
C GLU A 72 3.32 -6.38 -4.83
N LEU A 73 3.39 -5.21 -4.21
CA LEU A 73 4.43 -4.89 -3.23
C LEU A 73 4.36 -5.83 -2.02
N GLN A 74 3.16 -6.11 -1.52
CA GLN A 74 2.95 -7.03 -0.39
C GLN A 74 3.40 -8.45 -0.73
N LYS A 75 3.09 -8.95 -1.94
CA LYS A 75 3.54 -10.25 -2.44
C LYS A 75 5.06 -10.32 -2.54
N ASN A 76 5.67 -9.31 -3.14
CA ASN A 76 7.13 -9.21 -3.31
C ASN A 76 7.85 -9.16 -1.96
N LEU A 77 7.38 -8.33 -1.03
CA LEU A 77 7.96 -8.21 0.31
C LEU A 77 7.84 -9.53 1.08
N THR A 78 6.70 -10.21 0.98
CA THR A 78 6.47 -11.52 1.63
C THR A 78 7.41 -12.59 1.06
N SER A 79 7.59 -12.62 -0.26
CA SER A 79 8.50 -13.54 -0.95
C SER A 79 9.96 -13.32 -0.51
N VAL A 80 10.42 -12.06 -0.53
CA VAL A 80 11.77 -11.69 -0.08
C VAL A 80 11.99 -12.07 1.38
N ARG A 81 11.01 -11.80 2.26
CA ARG A 81 11.08 -12.17 3.67
C ARG A 81 11.24 -13.68 3.86
N LYS A 82 10.41 -14.48 3.17
CA LYS A 82 10.49 -15.95 3.24
C LYS A 82 11.87 -16.44 2.81
N ARG A 83 12.37 -15.95 1.68
CA ARG A 83 13.69 -16.31 1.16
C ARG A 83 14.82 -15.89 2.11
N ALA A 84 14.73 -14.71 2.72
CA ALA A 84 15.70 -14.24 3.70
C ALA A 84 15.75 -15.14 4.96
N ILE A 85 14.60 -15.58 5.46
CA ILE A 85 14.51 -16.52 6.61
C ILE A 85 15.13 -17.88 6.26
N GLU A 86 14.84 -18.41 5.06
CA GLU A 86 15.42 -19.67 4.58
C GLU A 86 16.95 -19.59 4.46
N LEU A 87 17.46 -18.52 3.83
CA LEU A 87 18.89 -18.27 3.70
C LEU A 87 19.58 -18.09 5.05
N SER A 88 18.94 -17.36 5.97
CA SER A 88 19.43 -17.16 7.34
C SER A 88 19.56 -18.49 8.08
N THR A 89 18.55 -19.35 7.99
CA THR A 89 18.57 -20.69 8.58
C THR A 89 19.69 -21.55 8.01
N LYS A 90 19.85 -21.56 6.67
CA LYS A 90 20.93 -22.30 6.00
C LYS A 90 22.31 -21.79 6.43
N LEU A 91 22.48 -20.48 6.50
CA LEU A 91 23.74 -19.85 6.90
C LEU A 91 24.11 -20.21 8.35
N LYS A 92 23.15 -20.21 9.27
CA LYS A 92 23.36 -20.65 10.66
C LYS A 92 23.77 -22.12 10.75
N ALA A 93 23.14 -22.99 9.96
CA ALA A 93 23.51 -24.40 9.91
C ALA A 93 24.95 -24.61 9.40
N GLN A 94 25.37 -23.84 8.39
CA GLN A 94 26.74 -23.90 7.89
C GLN A 94 27.75 -23.34 8.90
N TYR A 95 27.42 -22.25 9.59
CA TYR A 95 28.23 -21.72 10.67
C TYR A 95 28.50 -22.77 11.76
N ASN A 96 27.45 -23.45 12.24
CA ASN A 96 27.60 -24.51 13.25
C ASN A 96 28.48 -25.67 12.77
N ARG A 97 28.34 -26.06 11.49
CA ARG A 97 29.18 -27.12 10.89
C ARG A 97 30.64 -26.69 10.81
N LEU A 98 30.92 -25.47 10.37
CA LEU A 98 32.27 -24.93 10.32
C LEU A 98 32.90 -24.85 11.71
N GLN A 99 32.15 -24.39 12.72
CA GLN A 99 32.62 -24.33 14.10
C GLN A 99 33.02 -25.72 14.62
N GLN A 100 32.21 -26.76 14.35
CA GLN A 100 32.54 -28.13 14.69
C GLN A 100 33.77 -28.63 13.93
N GLN A 101 33.85 -28.37 12.62
CA GLN A 101 34.99 -28.77 11.80
C GLN A 101 36.30 -28.15 12.29
N ILE A 102 36.30 -26.87 12.67
CA ILE A 102 37.48 -26.19 13.21
C ILE A 102 37.93 -26.84 14.53
N ALA A 103 36.99 -27.15 15.43
CA ALA A 103 37.31 -27.82 16.68
C ALA A 103 37.89 -29.22 16.45
N THR A 104 37.31 -30.00 15.53
CA THR A 104 37.82 -31.32 15.14
C THR A 104 39.20 -31.20 14.49
N MET A 105 39.42 -30.22 13.62
CA MET A 105 40.71 -29.99 12.97
C MET A 105 41.81 -29.73 14.01
N TYR A 106 41.53 -28.88 14.99
CA TYR A 106 42.47 -28.59 16.08
C TYR A 106 42.79 -29.85 16.90
N GLN A 107 41.79 -30.66 17.25
CA GLN A 107 42.00 -31.91 17.98
C GLN A 107 42.85 -32.92 17.21
N ILE A 108 42.59 -33.07 15.90
CA ILE A 108 43.36 -33.94 15.02
C ILE A 108 44.80 -33.43 14.89
N GLU A 109 45.00 -32.13 14.77
CA GLU A 109 46.34 -31.54 14.66
C GLU A 109 47.17 -31.77 15.93
N VAL A 110 46.54 -31.66 17.11
CA VAL A 110 47.16 -32.02 18.40
C VAL A 110 47.50 -33.50 18.48
N ASP A 111 46.61 -34.39 18.04
CA ASP A 111 46.85 -35.84 18.01
C ASP A 111 48.01 -36.20 17.05
N ILE A 112 48.06 -35.57 15.88
CA ILE A 112 49.16 -35.74 14.92
C ILE A 112 50.50 -35.27 15.52
N ASP A 113 50.54 -34.10 16.15
CA ASP A 113 51.75 -33.59 16.82
C ASP A 113 52.28 -34.56 17.89
N ILE A 114 51.39 -35.11 18.71
CA ILE A 114 51.75 -36.11 19.73
C ILE A 114 52.29 -37.37 19.08
N LYS A 115 51.65 -37.87 18.01
CA LYS A 115 52.08 -39.07 17.29
C LYS A 115 53.43 -38.89 16.60
N ILE A 116 53.69 -37.74 15.99
CA ILE A 116 54.99 -37.42 15.40
C ILE A 116 56.07 -37.39 16.48
N ARG A 117 55.81 -36.75 17.63
CA ARG A 117 56.76 -36.70 18.75
C ARG A 117 57.05 -38.08 19.33
N ALA A 118 56.04 -38.95 19.42
CA ALA A 118 56.21 -40.32 19.91
C ALA A 118 57.17 -41.16 19.04
N CYS A 119 57.28 -40.86 17.74
CA CYS A 119 58.22 -41.54 16.84
C CYS A 119 59.71 -41.24 17.12
N GLN A 120 60.04 -40.19 17.89
CA GLN A 120 61.43 -39.83 18.21
C GLN A 120 62.21 -40.97 18.89
N GLY A 121 61.54 -41.85 19.64
CA GLY A 121 62.16 -43.02 20.29
C GLY A 121 62.18 -44.29 19.46
N SER A 122 61.50 -44.32 18.30
CA SER A 122 61.30 -45.54 17.50
C SER A 122 61.81 -45.43 16.06
N CYS A 123 62.00 -44.21 15.55
CA CYS A 123 62.39 -43.95 14.17
C CYS A 123 63.80 -43.34 14.10
N LYS A 124 64.53 -43.63 13.01
CA LYS A 124 65.88 -43.11 12.76
C LYS A 124 65.91 -41.58 12.64
N ILE A 125 64.84 -40.99 12.12
CA ILE A 125 64.64 -39.56 11.95
C ILE A 125 63.19 -39.26 12.35
N ALA A 126 62.97 -38.16 13.07
CA ALA A 126 61.64 -37.66 13.40
C ALA A 126 61.55 -36.19 13.00
N GLU A 127 60.45 -35.83 12.32
CA GLU A 127 60.19 -34.46 11.91
C GLU A 127 59.77 -33.57 13.08
N VAL A 128 60.18 -32.30 13.05
CA VAL A 128 59.76 -31.30 14.03
C VAL A 128 58.49 -30.65 13.53
N TYR A 129 57.36 -31.08 14.08
CA TYR A 129 56.06 -30.46 13.83
C TYR A 129 55.69 -29.52 14.98
N SER A 130 55.01 -28.41 14.66
CA SER A 130 54.50 -27.48 15.66
C SER A 130 53.15 -26.92 15.24
N ILE A 131 52.21 -26.90 16.18
CA ILE A 131 50.84 -26.42 15.95
C ILE A 131 50.80 -24.90 16.03
N ASP A 132 50.22 -24.25 15.02
CA ASP A 132 49.95 -22.81 15.06
C ASP A 132 48.65 -22.51 15.83
N LYS A 133 48.77 -22.39 17.14
CA LYS A 133 47.65 -22.07 18.05
C LYS A 133 47.06 -20.69 17.79
N GLU A 134 47.82 -19.74 17.26
CA GLU A 134 47.34 -18.37 17.08
C GLU A 134 46.43 -18.24 15.86
N SER A 135 46.69 -19.02 14.81
CA SER A 135 45.79 -19.15 13.65
C SER A 135 44.41 -19.67 14.06
N TYR A 136 44.33 -20.71 14.89
CA TYR A 136 43.05 -21.22 15.41
C TYR A 136 42.28 -20.20 16.25
N ARG A 137 42.99 -19.48 17.15
CA ARG A 137 42.38 -18.39 17.94
C ARG A 137 41.86 -17.25 17.07
N SER A 138 42.58 -16.92 16.01
CA SER A 138 42.17 -15.89 15.05
C SER A 138 40.91 -16.32 14.29
N LEU A 139 40.82 -17.60 13.92
CA LEU A 139 39.64 -18.16 13.27
C LEU A 139 38.41 -18.18 14.19
N GLU A 140 38.59 -18.54 15.46
CA GLU A 140 37.54 -18.50 16.48
C GLU A 140 37.00 -17.07 16.69
N LYS A 141 37.90 -16.08 16.79
CA LYS A 141 37.52 -14.66 16.87
C LYS A 141 36.72 -14.21 15.64
N ALA A 142 37.12 -14.64 14.44
CA ALA A 142 36.41 -14.32 13.21
C ALA A 142 34.99 -14.93 13.20
N MET A 143 34.85 -16.17 13.70
CA MET A 143 33.55 -16.82 13.85
C MET A 143 32.64 -16.09 14.83
N HIS A 144 33.16 -15.69 16.00
CA HIS A 144 32.38 -14.92 16.98
C HIS A 144 31.88 -13.59 16.40
N ARG A 145 32.75 -12.84 15.71
CA ARG A 145 32.37 -11.58 15.03
C ARG A 145 31.27 -11.80 13.99
N PHE A 146 31.37 -12.89 13.21
CA PHE A 146 30.34 -13.24 12.25
C PHE A 146 28.98 -13.49 12.92
N GLN A 147 28.97 -14.23 14.03
CA GLN A 147 27.75 -14.51 14.79
C GLN A 147 27.08 -13.23 15.32
N GLU A 148 27.86 -12.29 15.88
CA GLU A 148 27.33 -11.01 16.35
C GLU A 148 26.64 -10.21 15.22
N ILE A 149 27.28 -10.14 14.05
CA ILE A 149 26.73 -9.46 12.87
C ILE A 149 25.45 -10.15 12.41
N PHE A 150 25.46 -11.48 12.37
CA PHE A 150 24.32 -12.28 11.96
C PHE A 150 23.11 -12.07 12.88
N GLU A 151 23.29 -12.10 14.20
CA GLU A 151 22.22 -11.88 15.17
C GLU A 151 21.65 -10.46 15.13
N LYS A 152 22.48 -9.45 14.87
CA LYS A 152 22.01 -8.06 14.63
C LYS A 152 21.12 -7.98 13.39
N LYS A 153 21.54 -8.60 12.28
CA LYS A 153 20.77 -8.60 11.03
C LYS A 153 19.48 -9.42 11.11
N ALA A 154 19.49 -10.55 11.82
CA ALA A 154 18.31 -11.39 12.02
C ALA A 154 17.20 -10.66 12.78
N ARG A 155 17.55 -9.83 13.77
CA ARG A 155 16.58 -8.98 14.50
C ARG A 155 15.88 -7.97 13.59
N ALA A 156 16.63 -7.30 12.71
CA ALA A 156 16.07 -6.32 11.78
C ALA A 156 15.04 -6.92 10.80
N VAL A 157 15.22 -8.17 10.37
CA VAL A 157 14.27 -8.86 9.46
C VAL A 157 12.95 -9.21 10.16
N ASN A 158 12.99 -9.49 11.47
CA ASN A 158 11.79 -9.83 12.23
C ASN A 158 10.93 -8.61 12.57
N ASP A 159 11.57 -7.44 12.71
CA ASP A 159 10.94 -6.18 13.10
C ASP A 159 10.18 -5.49 11.95
N VAL A 160 10.35 -5.97 10.71
CA VAL A 160 9.45 -5.66 9.59
C VAL A 160 8.13 -6.40 9.83
N GLY A 161 7.38 -5.96 10.86
CA GLY A 161 6.05 -6.46 11.19
C GLY A 161 5.15 -6.41 9.97
N ALA A 162 4.20 -7.35 9.89
CA ALA A 162 3.27 -7.49 8.78
C ALA A 162 2.60 -6.16 8.43
N LEU A 163 3.15 -5.44 7.45
CA LEU A 163 2.56 -4.27 6.81
C LEU A 163 1.24 -4.73 6.19
N LYS A 164 0.17 -4.66 6.98
CA LYS A 164 -1.19 -4.87 6.50
C LYS A 164 -1.57 -3.58 5.77
N MET A 165 -1.29 -3.54 4.48
CA MET A 165 -1.78 -2.48 3.61
C MET A 165 -3.26 -2.77 3.36
N LYS A 166 -4.13 -2.29 4.26
CA LYS A 166 -5.57 -2.34 4.03
C LYS A 166 -5.96 -1.12 3.20
N PRO A 167 -6.55 -1.31 2.02
CA PRO A 167 -7.16 -0.21 1.32
C PRO A 167 -8.51 0.12 1.93
N GLU A 168 -8.64 1.33 2.47
CA GLU A 168 -9.93 1.91 2.81
C GLU A 168 -10.55 2.45 1.51
N LEU A 169 -11.56 1.75 1.00
CA LEU A 169 -12.39 2.25 -0.10
C LEU A 169 -13.21 3.43 0.41
N TYR A 170 -12.77 4.66 0.12
CA TYR A 170 -13.53 5.87 0.38
C TYR A 170 -14.36 6.24 -0.85
N GLY A 171 -15.57 5.71 -0.96
CA GLY A 171 -16.53 6.23 -1.94
C GLY A 171 -17.76 5.35 -2.15
N PRO A 172 -18.93 5.95 -2.46
CA PRO A 172 -20.10 5.17 -2.81
C PRO A 172 -19.78 4.32 -4.04
N LEU A 173 -20.08 3.03 -3.95
CA LEU A 173 -20.04 2.10 -5.07
C LEU A 173 -20.96 2.65 -6.17
N VAL A 174 -20.41 3.41 -7.11
CA VAL A 174 -21.10 3.69 -8.36
C VAL A 174 -21.19 2.34 -9.06
N SER A 175 -22.36 1.72 -8.95
CA SER A 175 -22.70 0.44 -9.53
C SER A 175 -22.23 0.36 -10.99
N LEU A 176 -21.13 -0.34 -11.24
CA LEU A 176 -20.64 -0.65 -12.58
C LEU A 176 -21.56 -1.63 -13.32
N ARG A 177 -22.67 -2.10 -12.70
CA ARG A 177 -23.67 -2.96 -13.36
C ARG A 177 -24.43 -2.29 -14.51
N ALA A 178 -24.19 -1.00 -14.78
CA ALA A 178 -24.72 -0.32 -15.96
C ALA A 178 -23.77 -0.32 -17.18
N TYR A 179 -22.60 -0.97 -17.11
CA TYR A 179 -21.57 -0.93 -18.18
C TYR A 179 -21.29 -2.28 -18.84
N VAL A 180 -22.27 -3.19 -18.88
CA VAL A 180 -22.24 -4.36 -19.77
C VAL A 180 -23.59 -4.50 -20.44
N MET A 181 -23.79 -3.76 -21.54
CA MET A 181 -24.69 -4.09 -22.64
C MET A 181 -24.26 -3.34 -23.90
#